data_AF-A0A850SW76-F1
#
_entry.id   AF-A0A850SW76-F1
#
_cell.length_a   1.000
_cell.length_b   1.000
_cell.length_c   1.000
_cell.angle_alpha   90.00
_cell.angle_beta   90.00
_cell.angle_gamma   90.00
#
_symmetry.space_group_name_H-M   'P 1'
#
loop_
_entity.id
_entity.type
_entity.pdbx_description
1 polymer ?
#
loop_
_entity_poly.entity_id
_entity_poly.type
_entity_poly.pdbx_seq_one_letter_code
_entity_poly.pdbx_strand_id
1 'polypeptide(L)' 'MSVFVLDTNKKPQNPVHPAKARLLLTEGKAAVFRQFPFTIILKETVLDSDKIQPDDQGTLQNALA' A
#
# COMPACT_ATOMS: atom_id res chain seq x y z
N MET A 1 -6.14 -3.62 -11.60
CA MET A 1 -6.00 -4.90 -10.86
C MET A 1 -5.48 -4.56 -9.48
N SER A 2 -6.10 -5.04 -8.41
CA SER A 2 -5.68 -4.74 -7.03
C SER A 2 -5.36 -6.05 -6.31
N VAL A 3 -4.41 -6.01 -5.36
CA VAL A 3 -3.98 -7.17 -4.57
C VAL A 3 -4.50 -7.03 -3.15
N PHE A 4 -5.10 -8.09 -2.63
CA PHE A 4 -5.56 -8.11 -1.23
C PHE A 4 -4.36 -8.21 -0.28
N VAL A 5 -4.42 -7.46 0.81
CA VAL A 5 -3.36 -7.41 1.82
C VAL A 5 -3.95 -7.78 3.17
N LEU A 6 -3.27 -8.65 3.89
CA LEU A 6 -3.52 -8.94 5.29
C LEU A 6 -2.38 -8.38 6.13
N ASP A 7 -2.71 -7.84 7.30
CA ASP A 7 -1.72 -7.57 8.34
C ASP A 7 -1.26 -8.88 9.01
N THR A 8 -0.20 -8.80 9.82
CA THR A 8 0.36 -9.87 10.65
C THR A 8 -0.71 -10.59 11.49
N ASN A 9 -1.75 -9.87 11.92
CA ASN A 9 -2.90 -10.41 12.67
C ASN A 9 -4.00 -11.02 11.77
N LYS A 10 -3.71 -11.22 10.48
CA LYS A 10 -4.67 -11.68 9.44
C LYS A 10 -5.89 -10.75 9.27
N LYS A 11 -5.75 -9.49 9.67
CA LYS A 11 -6.78 -8.47 9.47
C LYS A 11 -6.67 -7.93 8.04
N PRO A 12 -7.79 -7.82 7.29
CA PRO A 12 -7.79 -7.18 5.97
C PRO A 12 -7.31 -5.74 6.07
N GLN A 13 -6.40 -5.36 5.18
CA GLN A 13 -5.96 -3.99 4.97
C GLN A 13 -6.41 -3.49 3.61
N ASN A 14 -6.17 -2.20 3.35
CA ASN A 14 -6.46 -1.62 2.05
C ASN A 14 -5.72 -2.39 0.94
N PRO A 15 -6.42 -2.76 -0.15
CA PRO A 15 -5.79 -3.44 -1.26
C PRO A 15 -4.79 -2.50 -1.94
N VAL A 16 -3.69 -3.06 -2.42
CA VAL A 16 -2.58 -2.30 -3.00
C VAL A 16 -2.44 -2.58 -4.49
N HIS A 17 -1.74 -1.68 -5.19
CA HIS A 17 -1.38 -1.91 -6.57
C HIS A 17 -0.40 -3.11 -6.68
N PRO A 18 -0.52 -3.98 -7.72
CA PRO A 18 0.35 -5.13 -7.91
C PRO A 18 1.85 -4.79 -7.91
N ALA A 19 2.23 -3.61 -8.39
CA ALA A 19 3.62 -3.14 -8.35
C ALA A 19 4.14 -3.05 -6.90
N LYS A 20 3.33 -2.50 -5.98
CA LYS A 20 3.68 -2.40 -4.56
C LYS A 20 3.73 -3.78 -3.90
N ALA A 21 2.78 -4.66 -4.22
CA ALA A 21 2.79 -6.04 -3.73
C ALA A 21 4.06 -6.80 -4.14
N ARG A 22 4.50 -6.66 -5.41
CA ARG A 22 5.77 -7.24 -5.89
C ARG A 22 6.99 -6.69 -5.17
N LEU A 23 7.03 -5.38 -4.93
CA LEU A 23 8.11 -4.74 -4.17
C LEU A 23 8.21 -5.34 -2.76
N LEU A 24 7.09 -5.42 -2.04
CA LEU A 24 7.04 -5.99 -0.69
C LEU A 24 7.45 -7.47 -0.64
N LEU A 25 7.10 -8.25 -1.67
CA LEU A 25 7.52 -9.65 -1.79
C LEU A 25 9.02 -9.78 -2.08
N THR A 26 9.56 -8.92 -2.95
CA THR A 26 10.99 -8.90 -3.32
C THR A 26 11.86 -8.47 -2.15
N GLU A 27 11.40 -7.49 -1.37
CA GLU A 27 12.04 -7.02 -0.15
C GLU A 27 11.89 -8.00 1.04
N GLY A 28 11.10 -9.07 0.89
CA GLY A 28 10.86 -10.06 1.94
C GLY A 28 9.93 -9.61 3.07
N LYS A 29 9.39 -8.39 3.00
CA LYS A 29 8.47 -7.76 3.98
C LYS A 29 7.06 -8.35 3.97
N ALA A 30 6.69 -9.04 2.89
CA ALA A 30 5.43 -9.76 2.78
C ALA A 30 5.65 -11.22 2.36
N ALA A 31 4.62 -12.04 2.52
CA ALA A 31 4.54 -13.40 2.01
C ALA A 31 3.23 -13.60 1.24
N VAL A 32 3.21 -14.58 0.33
CA VAL A 32 1.96 -15.00 -0.32
C VAL A 32 1.11 -15.76 0.69
N PHE A 33 -0.11 -15.27 0.92
CA PHE A 33 -1.09 -15.93 1.79
C PHE A 33 -1.95 -16.93 1.00
N ARG A 34 -2.44 -16.53 -0.17
CA ARG A 34 -3.28 -17.35 -1.05
C ARG A 34 -3.10 -16.96 -2.52
N GLN A 35 -3.20 -17.93 -3.42
CA GLN A 35 -3.03 -17.71 -4.87
C GLN A 35 -4.27 -17.15 -5.57
N PHE A 36 -5.50 -17.55 -5.19
CA PHE A 36 -6.74 -16.97 -5.72
C PHE A 36 -7.85 -16.81 -4.65
N PRO A 37 -8.40 -15.59 -4.45
CA PRO A 37 -7.86 -14.35 -5.00
C PRO A 37 -6.43 -14.12 -4.48
N PHE A 38 -5.59 -13.48 -5.29
CA PHE A 38 -4.18 -13.27 -4.92
C PHE A 38 -4.08 -12.33 -3.71
N THR A 39 -3.57 -12.87 -2.61
CA THR A 39 -3.52 -12.19 -1.33
C THR A 39 -2.12 -12.32 -0.74
N ILE A 40 -1.56 -11.20 -0.27
CA ILE A 40 -0.30 -11.16 0.46
C ILE A 40 -0.56 -10.87 1.95
N ILE A 41 0.32 -11.35 2.82
CA ILE A 41 0.33 -11.04 4.26
C ILE A 41 1.63 -10.31 4.62
N LEU A 42 1.53 -9.23 5.38
CA LEU A 42 2.67 -8.47 5.88
C LEU A 42 3.33 -9.24 7.03
N LYS A 43 4.66 -9.28 7.04
CA LYS A 43 5.45 -9.89 8.13
C LYS A 43 5.85 -8.90 9.22
N GLU A 44 5.96 -7.63 8.83
CA GLU A 44 6.30 -6.54 9.70
C GLU A 44 5.15 -5.54 9.72
N THR A 45 4.88 -4.96 10.89
CA THR A 45 3.99 -3.81 11.01
C THR A 45 4.58 -2.70 10.16
N VAL A 46 3.92 -2.36 9.05
CA VAL A 46 4.32 -1.25 8.20
C VAL A 46 4.27 0.01 9.07
N LEU A 47 5.42 0.43 9.58
CA LEU A 47 5.61 1.79 10.07
C LEU A 47 5.51 2.65 8.82
N ASP A 48 4.38 3.34 8.68
CA ASP A 48 3.97 4.20 7.58
C ASP A 48 5.10 5.12 7.07
N SER A 49 5.98 4.59 6.21
CA SER A 49 7.07 5.37 5.60
C SER A 49 6.71 5.82 4.18
N ASP A 50 5.56 5.39 3.66
CA ASP A 50 5.06 5.74 2.33
C ASP A 50 3.76 6.55 2.41
N LYS A 51 3.73 7.59 3.24
CA LYS A 51 2.93 8.77 2.91
C LYS A 51 3.68 9.51 1.80
N ILE A 52 3.59 9.02 0.56
CA ILE A 52 3.72 9.93 -0.58
C ILE A 52 2.47 10.80 -0.46
N GLN A 53 2.68 11.99 0.11
CA GLN A 53 1.71 13.08 0.07
C GLN A 53 1.27 13.23 -1.39
N PRO A 54 -0.03 13.39 -1.68
CA PRO A 54 -0.44 13.82 -3.00
C PRO A 54 0.30 15.13 -3.29
N ASP A 55 1.07 15.06 -4.36
CA ASP A 55 1.51 16.15 -5.20
C ASP A 55 0.57 17.36 -5.13
N ASP A 56 1.18 18.51 -4.84
CA ASP A 56 0.59 19.85 -4.83
C ASP A 56 -0.36 20.10 -6.01
N GLN A 57 -1.66 19.92 -5.82
CA GLN A 57 -2.67 20.46 -6.72
C GLN A 57 -3.29 21.70 -6.05
N GLY A 58 -2.71 22.87 -6.34
CA GLY A 58 -3.44 24.14 -6.37
C GLY A 58 -3.21 25.14 -5.24
N THR A 59 -1.98 25.65 -5.05
CA THR A 59 -1.82 27.00 -4.47
C THR A 59 -2.02 28.02 -5.58
N LEU A 60 -3.26 28.51 -5.84
CA LEU A 60 -3.54 29.82 -6.45
C LEU A 60 -5.01 30.22 -6.22
N GLN A 61 -5.39 30.51 -4.98
CA GLN A 61 -6.62 31.26 -4.69
C GLN A 61 -6.32 32.30 -3.61
N ASN A 62 -5.45 33.27 -3.93
CA ASN A 62 -5.27 34.52 -3.18
C ASN A 62 -4.58 35.53 -4.09
N ALA A 63 -5.32 36.04 -5.06
CA ALA A 63 -5.05 37.29 -5.74
C ALA A 63 -6.40 37.89 -6.13
N LEU A 64 -6.52 39.22 -6.02
CA LEU A 64 -7.74 40.04 -5.92
C LEU A 64 -8.17 40.19 -4.45
N ALA A 65 -7.73 41.22 -3.72
CA ALA A 65 -8.03 42.65 -3.96
C ALA A 65 -9.54 42.89 -4.13
#